data_AF-A0A960HJ05-F1
#
_entry.id   AF-A0A960HJ05-F1
#
_cell.length_a   1.000
_cell.length_b   1.000
_cell.length_c   1.000
_cell.angle_alpha   90.00
_cell.angle_beta   90.00
_cell.angle_gamma   90.00
#
_symmetry.space_group_name_H-M   'P 1'
#
loop_
_entity.id
_entity.type
_entity.pdbx_description
1 polymer ?
#
loop_
_entity_poly.entity_id
_entity_poly.type
_entity_poly.pdbx_seq_one_letter_code
_entity_poly.pdbx_strand_id
1 'polypeptide(L)'
;TLILIAAIAIGALASFLVWQYVGGIQDQAYSDAERVKVYLVKQPISRGTPGNIAQASIVEESIPRKFKPANAIESLDDIAGQVAKSDLVANQVV
;
A
#
# COMPACT_ATOMS: atom_id res chain seq x y z
N THR A 1 -45.68 24.60 -15.16
CA THR A 1 -44.30 24.28 -15.60
C THR A 1 -43.25 24.72 -14.60
N LEU A 2 -43.40 25.87 -13.90
CA LEU A 2 -42.43 26.35 -12.89
C LEU A 2 -42.06 25.30 -11.82
N ILE A 3 -43.06 24.59 -11.29
CA ILE A 3 -42.87 23.53 -10.27
C ILE A 3 -42.05 22.36 -10.82
N LEU A 4 -42.24 22.00 -12.10
CA LEU A 4 -41.48 20.94 -12.76
C LEU A 4 -39.99 21.31 -12.87
N ILE A 5 -39.70 22.56 -13.25
CA ILE A 5 -38.35 23.08 -13.38
C ILE A 5 -37.65 23.10 -12.00
N ALA A 6 -38.37 23.53 -10.96
CA ALA A 6 -37.85 23.53 -9.59
C ALA A 6 -37.53 22.10 -9.11
N ALA A 7 -38.40 21.12 -9.38
CA ALA A 7 -38.16 19.73 -9.00
C ALA A 7 -36.91 19.14 -9.69
N ILE A 8 -36.73 19.42 -10.99
CA ILE A 8 -35.55 18.99 -11.74
C ILE A 8 -34.27 19.64 -11.18
N ALA A 9 -34.32 20.93 -10.88
CA ALA A 9 -33.18 21.66 -10.32
C ALA A 9 -32.75 21.09 -8.95
N ILE A 10 -33.70 20.79 -8.07
CA ILE A 10 -33.43 20.19 -6.75
C ILE A 10 -32.84 18.78 -6.92
N GLY A 11 -33.37 17.97 -7.84
CA GLY A 11 -32.85 16.63 -8.11
C GLY A 11 -31.40 16.64 -8.64
N ALA A 12 -31.09 17.59 -9.53
CA ALA A 12 -29.73 17.78 -10.04
C ALA A 12 -28.76 18.21 -8.93
N LEU A 13 -29.19 19.13 -8.07
CA LEU A 13 -28.42 19.59 -6.90
C LEU A 13 -28.15 18.45 -5.91
N ALA A 14 -29.18 17.67 -5.57
CA ALA A 14 -29.03 16.52 -4.68
C ALA A 14 -28.05 15.48 -5.25
N SER A 15 -28.17 15.16 -6.55
CA SER A 15 -27.27 14.23 -7.23
C SER A 15 -25.83 14.75 -7.25
N PHE A 16 -25.63 16.04 -7.50
CA PHE A 16 -24.32 16.67 -7.48
C PHE A 16 -23.66 16.62 -6.10
N LEU A 17 -24.43 16.92 -5.04
CA LEU A 17 -23.94 16.86 -3.66
C LEU A 17 -23.55 15.44 -3.24
N VAL A 18 -24.35 14.44 -3.61
CA VAL A 18 -24.04 13.02 -3.34
C VAL A 18 -22.79 12.59 -4.11
N TRP A 19 -22.66 12.97 -5.38
CA TRP A 19 -21.48 12.66 -6.19
C TRP A 19 -20.20 13.26 -5.61
N GLN A 20 -20.24 14.52 -5.18
CA GLN A 20 -19.11 15.19 -4.55
C GLN A 20 -18.74 14.54 -3.21
N TYR A 21 -19.73 14.18 -2.38
CA TYR A 21 -19.50 13.52 -1.10
C TYR A 21 -18.83 12.15 -1.26
N VAL A 22 -19.34 11.31 -2.17
CA VAL A 22 -18.78 9.96 -2.41
C VAL A 22 -17.40 10.05 -3.07
N GLY A 23 -17.21 10.98 -4.02
CA GLY A 23 -15.92 11.21 -4.67
C GLY A 23 -14.83 11.68 -3.71
N GLY A 24 -15.16 12.61 -2.81
CA GLY A 24 -14.20 13.14 -1.83
C GLY A 24 -13.69 12.10 -0.82
N ILE A 25 -14.50 11.10 -0.47
CA ILE A 25 -14.07 10.01 0.43
C ILE A 25 -13.09 9.06 -0.26
N GLN A 26 -13.21 8.87 -1.57
CA GLN A 26 -12.29 8.04 -2.35
C GLN A 26 -10.89 8.64 -2.36
N ASP A 27 -10.77 9.97 -2.54
CA ASP A 27 -9.48 10.67 -2.52
C ASP A 27 -8.85 10.66 -1.13
N GLN A 28 -9.63 10.77 -0.06
CA GLN A 28 -9.07 10.72 1.29
C GLN A 28 -8.55 9.32 1.67
N ALA A 29 -9.11 8.25 1.08
CA ALA A 29 -8.61 6.88 1.29
C ALA A 29 -7.37 6.55 0.42
N TYR A 30 -7.24 7.16 -0.77
CA TYR A 30 -6.13 6.88 -1.69
C TYR A 30 -4.97 7.88 -1.60
N SER A 31 -5.21 9.13 -1.20
CA SER A 31 -4.18 10.18 -1.13
C SER A 31 -3.26 10.02 0.10
N ASP A 32 -3.75 9.42 1.19
CA ASP A 32 -2.96 9.09 2.38
C ASP A 32 -2.22 7.74 2.29
N ALA A 33 -2.51 6.94 1.26
CA ALA A 33 -1.78 5.71 1.00
C ALA A 33 -0.57 6.04 0.11
N GLU A 34 0.34 6.88 0.61
CA GLU A 34 1.67 7.04 0.01
C GLU A 34 2.30 5.64 -0.04
N ARG A 35 2.23 5.01 -1.22
CA ARG A 35 2.61 3.61 -1.38
C ARG A 35 4.12 3.59 -1.45
N VAL A 36 4.72 3.11 -0.37
CA VAL A 36 6.17 2.97 -0.28
C VAL A 36 6.52 1.58 -0.75
N LYS A 37 7.63 1.51 -1.48
CA LYS A 37 8.17 0.22 -1.91
C LYS A 37 8.81 -0.46 -0.71
N VAL A 38 8.44 -1.70 -0.47
CA VAL A 38 9.01 -2.54 0.59
C VAL A 38 9.44 -3.87 0.01
N TYR A 39 10.39 -4.51 0.66
CA TYR A 39 10.84 -5.85 0.29
C TYR A 39 10.13 -6.90 1.14
N LEU A 40 9.47 -7.85 0.46
CA LEU A 40 8.61 -8.85 1.06
C LEU A 40 9.16 -10.25 0.77
N VAL A 41 9.22 -11.07 1.81
CA VAL A 41 9.72 -12.45 1.73
C VAL A 41 8.65 -13.35 1.13
N LYS A 42 8.84 -13.84 -0.09
CA LYS A 42 7.91 -14.75 -0.79
C LYS A 42 8.06 -16.20 -0.35
N GLN A 43 9.27 -16.61 0.00
CA GLN A 43 9.59 -17.97 0.44
C GLN A 43 10.31 -17.92 1.78
N PRO A 44 10.04 -18.85 2.71
CA PRO A 44 10.68 -18.86 4.01
C PRO A 44 12.21 -18.92 3.87
N ILE A 45 12.90 -18.02 4.57
CA ILE A 45 14.36 -17.94 4.59
C ILE A 45 14.84 -18.39 5.97
N SER A 46 15.61 -19.47 6.02
CA SER A 46 16.16 -19.98 7.27
C SER A 46 17.19 -19.01 7.86
N ARG A 47 17.31 -19.04 9.19
CA ARG A 47 18.36 -18.33 9.92
C ARG A 47 19.74 -18.71 9.39
N GLY A 48 20.59 -17.71 9.20
CA GLY A 48 21.95 -17.91 8.69
C GLY A 48 22.05 -17.92 7.16
N THR A 49 20.92 -17.84 6.42
CA THR A 49 20.99 -17.65 4.97
C THR A 49 21.57 -16.28 4.65
N PRO A 50 22.61 -16.22 3.79
CA PRO A 50 23.20 -14.96 3.36
C PRO A 50 22.26 -14.23 2.39
N GLY A 51 22.27 -12.90 2.45
CA GLY A 51 21.32 -12.05 1.75
C GLY A 51 21.35 -12.17 0.24
N ASN A 52 22.49 -12.54 -0.35
CA ASN A 52 22.62 -12.86 -1.77
C ASN A 52 21.79 -14.06 -2.22
N ILE A 53 21.64 -15.09 -1.37
CA ILE A 53 20.77 -16.25 -1.60
C ILE A 53 19.32 -15.86 -1.29
N ALA A 54 19.12 -15.07 -0.23
CA ALA A 54 17.80 -14.61 0.20
C ALA A 54 17.12 -13.66 -0.81
N GLN A 55 17.88 -12.88 -1.58
CA GLN A 55 17.37 -11.98 -2.62
C GLN A 55 16.48 -12.70 -3.64
N ALA A 56 16.78 -13.96 -3.99
CA ALA A 56 15.95 -14.75 -4.90
C ALA A 56 14.54 -15.03 -4.35
N SER A 57 14.39 -14.97 -3.02
CA SER A 57 13.15 -15.23 -2.28
C SER A 57 12.46 -13.95 -1.82
N ILE A 58 12.98 -12.78 -2.16
CA ILE A 58 12.49 -11.46 -1.75
C ILE A 58 11.96 -10.72 -2.99
N VAL A 59 10.77 -10.14 -2.88
CA VAL A 59 10.10 -9.41 -3.98
C VAL A 59 9.78 -7.99 -3.52
N GLU A 60 9.97 -7.02 -4.42
CA GLU A 60 9.57 -5.63 -4.21
C GLU A 60 8.04 -5.50 -4.36
N GLU A 61 7.35 -5.12 -3.29
CA GLU A 61 5.91 -4.93 -3.29
C GLU A 61 5.57 -3.54 -2.71
N SER A 62 4.47 -2.95 -3.18
CA SER A 62 4.09 -1.59 -2.81
C SER A 62 2.96 -1.62 -1.78
N ILE A 63 3.31 -1.35 -0.52
CA ILE A 63 2.35 -1.31 0.59
C ILE A 63 2.13 0.13 1.07
N PRO A 64 0.98 0.46 1.68
CA PRO A 64 0.77 1.78 2.27
C PRO A 64 1.82 2.04 3.36
N ARG A 65 2.43 3.24 3.40
CA ARG A 65 3.47 3.63 4.38
C ARG A 65 3.13 3.32 5.83
N LYS A 66 1.84 3.38 6.20
CA LYS A 66 1.35 3.03 7.54
C LYS A 66 1.69 1.60 7.99
N PHE A 67 1.91 0.69 7.04
CA PHE A 67 2.29 -0.71 7.28
C PHE A 67 3.79 -0.96 7.12
N LYS A 68 4.61 0.04 6.74
CA LYS A 68 6.07 -0.09 6.67
C LYS A 68 6.65 -0.11 8.10
N PRO A 69 7.32 -1.19 8.53
CA PRO A 69 8.10 -1.20 9.77
C PRO A 69 9.22 -0.16 9.71
N ALA A 70 9.54 0.49 10.83
CA ALA A 70 10.66 1.45 10.90
C ALA A 70 12.02 0.83 10.52
N ASN A 71 12.13 -0.50 10.63
CA ASN A 71 13.36 -1.25 10.34
C ASN A 71 13.35 -1.91 8.95
N ALA A 72 12.40 -1.57 8.07
CA ALA A 72 12.32 -2.18 6.74
C ALA A 72 13.42 -1.65 5.81
N ILE A 73 14.08 -2.58 5.14
CA ILE A 73 15.17 -2.31 4.22
C ILE A 73 14.65 -1.56 2.99
N GLU A 74 15.38 -0.53 2.56
CA GLU A 74 14.98 0.35 1.45
C GLU A 74 15.69 0.03 0.14
N SER A 75 16.77 -0.76 0.18
CA SER A 75 17.52 -1.19 -1.00
C SER A 75 17.91 -2.66 -0.95
N LEU A 76 17.79 -3.35 -2.09
CA LEU A 76 18.30 -4.72 -2.28
C LEU A 76 19.81 -4.83 -2.01
N ASP A 77 20.56 -3.76 -2.20
CA ASP A 77 22.01 -3.73 -1.92
C ASP A 77 22.30 -3.85 -0.41
N ASP A 78 21.42 -3.34 0.44
CA ASP A 78 21.54 -3.46 1.90
C ASP A 78 21.28 -4.91 2.35
N ILE A 79 20.58 -5.71 1.55
CA ILE A 79 20.32 -7.13 1.82
C ILE A 79 21.57 -7.96 1.50
N ALA A 80 22.29 -7.66 0.42
CA ALA A 80 23.39 -8.50 -0.09
C ALA A 80 24.52 -8.75 0.92
N GLY A 81 24.79 -7.80 1.82
CA GLY A 81 25.78 -7.93 2.90
C GLY A 81 25.23 -8.44 4.24
N GLN A 82 23.92 -8.69 4.34
CA GLN A 82 23.27 -9.08 5.58
C GLN A 82 23.00 -10.59 5.65
N VAL A 83 22.77 -11.08 6.87
CA VAL A 83 22.46 -12.48 7.14
C VAL A 83 21.18 -12.53 7.96
N ALA A 84 20.29 -13.46 7.62
CA ALA A 84 19.04 -13.66 8.36
C ALA A 84 19.35 -13.99 9.83
N LYS A 85 19.07 -13.06 10.74
CA LYS A 85 19.32 -13.21 12.19
C LYS A 85 18.37 -14.21 12.85
N SER A 86 17.18 -14.40 12.25
CA SER A 86 16.13 -15.34 12.64
C SER A 86 15.52 -15.97 11.39
N ASP A 87 14.72 -17.03 11.56
CA ASP A 87 13.91 -17.57 10.47
C ASP A 87 12.90 -16.52 10.03
N LEU A 88 12.85 -16.23 8.73
CA LEU A 88 11.90 -15.30 8.12
C LEU A 88 10.79 -16.12 7.49
N VAL A 89 9.54 -15.80 7.86
CA VAL A 89 8.36 -16.45 7.30
C VAL A 89 7.91 -15.78 6.00
N ALA A 90 7.18 -16.51 5.16
CA ALA A 90 6.56 -15.94 3.98
C ALA A 90 5.59 -14.81 4.37
N ASN A 91 5.55 -13.76 3.55
CA ASN A 91 4.83 -12.49 3.75
C ASN A 91 5.36 -11.59 4.87
N GLN A 92 6.57 -11.86 5.39
CA GLN A 92 7.24 -10.95 6.31
C GLN A 92 7.93 -9.81 5.53
N VAL A 93 7.79 -8.58 6.04
CA VAL A 93 8.52 -7.41 5.52
C VAL A 93 9.92 -7.40 6.13
N VAL A 94 10.93 -7.25 5.28
CA VAL A 94 12.36 -7.17 5.65
C VAL A 94 12.92 -5.78 5.47
#